data_AF-A0A3B6HXB7-F1
#
_entry.id   AF-A0A3B6HXB7-F1
#
_cell.length_a   1.000
_cell.length_b   1.000
_cell.length_c   1.000
_cell.angle_alpha   90.00
_cell.angle_beta   90.00
_cell.angle_gamma   90.00
#
_symmetry.space_group_name_H-M   'P 1'
#
loop_
_entity.id
_entity.type
_entity.pdbx_description
1 polymer ?
#
loop_
_entity_poly.entity_id
_entity_poly.type
_entity_poly.pdbx_seq_one_letter_code
_entity_poly.pdbx_strand_id
1 'polypeptide(L)'
;MASVPASCPRPPQAAVRHLLPLPLQLQLVCRLRRLPLPQLGLSAAARRGEALPRAAEGGDGRAAAKEEEVDEEDEEEDVGGREAGEDDVARGAEGAGAARGSGRFAADYISLGIREPVYEVVEVKANGSVSTEKISRRQLLKSSGLRLRDTRSVDPSLWLMNSMPSLLVREQAILLNLGSLRAIAMHERVLIFNYNSPGGKVFLELLRPRLNPRNINGGPAMPFQLEVVEAALLSRIQRLERRLMHVEPRVATLLEVLPNRLTGDVLEQLRLSKQSLVELGSRAGDLKQMLIDLLEDPHEIRRICIMGRNCTLDKVSDDMECSVPLEKQVAEEEEEEIEMLLENYLQRCESCHGQAERLLDSAREMEDSIAVNLSSRRLEVSRVELLLQVGTFCVAVGALIAGIFGMNLKSYLENNTWAFWATTGGIAVGAVAGFFIMYKYLKDRKIL
;
A
#
# COMPACT_ATOMS: atom_id res chain seq x y z
N MET A 1 58.03 45.91 1.58
CA MET A 1 56.77 46.14 2.34
C MET A 1 55.93 47.17 1.60
N ALA A 2 54.68 47.42 2.04
CA ALA A 2 53.65 48.29 1.43
C ALA A 2 54.17 49.68 0.93
N SER A 3 53.49 50.40 0.02
CA SER A 3 52.04 50.54 -0.17
C SER A 3 51.59 51.05 -1.58
N VAL A 4 50.27 51.15 -1.77
CA VAL A 4 49.47 51.63 -2.94
C VAL A 4 48.71 52.90 -2.46
N PRO A 5 48.17 53.89 -3.24
CA PRO A 5 47.59 53.78 -4.60
C PRO A 5 47.77 54.98 -5.58
N ALA A 6 47.11 54.88 -6.75
CA ALA A 6 46.84 55.96 -7.73
C ALA A 6 45.42 55.83 -8.33
N SER A 7 44.93 56.80 -9.12
CA SER A 7 43.50 57.13 -9.20
C SER A 7 42.90 57.33 -10.62
N CYS A 8 41.56 57.16 -10.73
CA CYS A 8 40.66 57.71 -11.78
C CYS A 8 40.74 57.13 -13.23
N PRO A 9 39.77 57.38 -14.14
CA PRO A 9 38.31 57.60 -14.00
C PRO A 9 37.41 56.80 -15.01
N ARG A 10 36.09 57.10 -14.99
CA ARG A 10 34.92 56.58 -15.77
C ARG A 10 34.79 57.11 -17.23
N PRO A 11 33.78 56.72 -18.07
CA PRO A 11 32.64 55.79 -17.88
C PRO A 11 32.76 54.52 -18.80
N PRO A 12 32.00 54.19 -19.89
CA PRO A 12 30.82 54.79 -20.57
C PRO A 12 29.45 54.14 -20.16
N GLN A 13 28.61 53.67 -21.11
CA GLN A 13 27.22 53.20 -20.90
C GLN A 13 26.82 52.02 -21.83
N ALA A 14 25.91 51.15 -21.39
CA ALA A 14 25.09 50.24 -22.21
C ALA A 14 23.73 49.96 -21.53
N ALA A 15 22.73 49.49 -22.30
CA ALA A 15 21.31 49.55 -21.93
C ALA A 15 20.85 48.59 -20.82
N VAL A 16 19.85 49.02 -20.04
CA VAL A 16 19.08 48.19 -19.09
C VAL A 16 17.77 47.76 -19.74
N ARG A 17 17.42 46.47 -19.69
CA ARG A 17 16.06 45.96 -19.90
C ARG A 17 15.70 44.89 -18.87
N HIS A 18 14.45 44.95 -18.44
CA HIS A 18 13.81 44.24 -17.34
C HIS A 18 14.04 42.72 -17.30
N LEU A 19 14.35 42.20 -16.10
CA LEU A 19 13.86 40.88 -15.71
C LEU A 19 12.42 41.01 -15.20
N LEU A 20 11.60 39.97 -15.43
CA LEU A 20 10.31 39.76 -14.81
C LEU A 20 10.40 38.51 -13.91
N PRO A 21 9.82 38.48 -12.70
CA PRO A 21 9.82 37.28 -11.86
C PRO A 21 8.71 36.28 -12.26
N LEU A 22 8.93 35.00 -11.97
CA LEU A 22 7.91 33.95 -12.12
C LEU A 22 6.72 34.19 -11.15
N PRO A 23 5.48 33.84 -11.54
CA PRO A 23 4.32 33.93 -10.67
C PRO A 23 4.29 32.80 -9.62
N LEU A 24 3.81 33.11 -8.41
CA LEU A 24 3.58 32.10 -7.37
C LEU A 24 2.28 31.32 -7.64
N GLN A 25 2.38 30.00 -7.83
CA GLN A 25 1.27 29.07 -7.56
C GLN A 25 1.76 27.73 -6.97
N LEU A 26 2.25 27.75 -5.72
CA LEU A 26 2.29 26.54 -4.88
C LEU A 26 2.25 26.89 -3.37
N GLN A 27 1.15 27.52 -2.92
CA GLN A 27 0.86 27.70 -1.48
C GLN A 27 -0.56 27.25 -1.09
N LEU A 28 -0.84 25.98 -1.38
CA LEU A 28 -1.84 25.10 -0.73
C LEU A 28 -1.37 23.69 -1.12
N VAL A 29 -1.07 22.73 -0.24
CA VAL A 29 -1.47 22.56 1.16
C VAL A 29 -0.24 22.35 2.07
N CYS A 30 -0.02 23.23 3.05
CA CYS A 30 1.00 23.02 4.09
C CYS A 30 0.63 23.72 5.40
N ARG A 31 -0.53 23.36 5.97
CA ARG A 31 -1.00 23.84 7.28
C ARG A 31 -1.77 22.78 8.07
N LEU A 32 -1.05 21.92 8.78
CA LEU A 32 -1.53 21.33 10.04
C LEU A 32 -0.41 21.37 11.08
N ARG A 33 -0.82 21.65 12.32
CA ARG A 33 -0.03 22.16 13.45
C ARG A 33 1.32 21.47 13.69
N ARG A 34 2.36 22.28 13.95
CA ARG A 34 3.35 21.93 14.99
C ARG A 34 2.64 21.85 16.34
N LEU A 35 2.69 20.71 17.02
CA LEU A 35 2.43 20.65 18.46
C LEU A 35 3.69 21.04 19.25
N PRO A 36 3.58 21.75 20.38
CA PRO A 36 4.69 21.91 21.32
C PRO A 36 4.82 20.68 22.23
N LEU A 37 6.05 20.32 22.60
CA LEU A 37 6.29 19.35 23.68
C LEU A 37 5.81 19.94 25.02
N PRO A 38 5.01 19.21 25.82
CA PRO A 38 4.91 19.46 27.25
C PRO A 38 6.15 18.88 27.97
N GLN A 39 6.73 19.65 28.90
CA GLN A 39 7.83 19.18 29.74
C GLN A 39 7.30 18.32 30.90
N LEU A 40 8.04 17.28 31.31
CA LEU A 40 7.72 16.55 32.54
C LEU A 40 7.99 17.43 33.77
N GLY A 41 6.93 17.83 34.47
CA GLY A 41 6.99 18.48 35.77
C GLY A 41 6.34 17.60 36.84
N LEU A 42 7.10 17.23 37.89
CA LEU A 42 6.54 16.51 39.04
C LEU A 42 5.70 17.46 39.91
N SER A 43 4.50 17.02 40.30
CA SER A 43 3.81 17.47 41.51
C SER A 43 2.84 16.38 41.99
N ALA A 44 2.42 16.44 43.25
CA ALA A 44 1.76 15.32 43.93
C ALA A 44 0.51 15.72 44.74
N ALA A 45 -0.29 14.70 45.04
CA ALA A 45 -1.31 14.63 46.09
C ALA A 45 -2.57 15.52 46.00
N ALA A 46 -3.73 14.86 45.87
CA ALA A 46 -4.86 15.00 46.81
C ALA A 46 -5.79 13.77 46.71
N ARG A 47 -6.77 13.63 47.62
CA ARG A 47 -7.71 12.49 47.71
C ARG A 47 -9.16 12.95 47.83
N ARG A 48 -10.08 12.06 47.41
CA ARG A 48 -11.52 11.94 47.78
C ARG A 48 -12.49 12.99 47.23
N GLY A 49 -13.69 12.49 46.89
CA GLY A 49 -14.90 13.23 46.56
C GLY A 49 -15.89 12.24 45.90
N GLU A 50 -17.01 11.93 46.56
CA GLU A 50 -18.08 11.09 46.01
C GLU A 50 -19.14 11.96 45.33
N ALA A 51 -19.81 11.44 44.31
CA ALA A 51 -21.27 11.19 44.32
C ALA A 51 -21.85 11.10 42.89
N LEU A 52 -22.78 10.16 42.71
CA LEU A 52 -23.76 10.16 41.61
C LEU A 52 -25.13 10.55 42.21
N PRO A 53 -25.98 11.27 41.46
CA PRO A 53 -27.30 10.70 41.20
C PRO A 53 -27.76 10.86 39.74
N ARG A 54 -29.02 10.51 39.46
CA ARG A 54 -29.49 10.00 38.15
C ARG A 54 -30.70 10.78 37.63
N ALA A 55 -30.79 10.86 36.30
CA ALA A 55 -31.99 11.11 35.47
C ALA A 55 -32.72 12.47 35.53
N ALA A 56 -32.92 13.06 34.33
CA ALA A 56 -34.22 13.52 33.83
C ALA A 56 -34.18 13.60 32.29
N GLU A 57 -35.34 13.72 31.64
CA GLU A 57 -35.50 13.76 30.18
C GLU A 57 -35.11 15.10 29.54
N GLY A 58 -34.92 15.11 28.22
CA GLY A 58 -34.67 16.30 27.42
C GLY A 58 -34.25 15.96 25.99
N GLY A 59 -35.19 15.51 25.16
CA GLY A 59 -34.93 15.21 23.76
C GLY A 59 -34.91 16.47 22.89
N ASP A 60 -33.96 16.57 21.96
CA ASP A 60 -34.02 17.50 20.84
C ASP A 60 -33.46 16.85 19.57
N GLY A 61 -34.01 17.24 18.42
CA GLY A 61 -33.77 16.56 17.14
C GLY A 61 -32.50 17.04 16.46
N ARG A 62 -31.62 16.11 16.06
CA ARG A 62 -30.54 16.40 15.11
C ARG A 62 -30.43 15.30 14.08
N ALA A 63 -30.47 15.68 12.80
CA ALA A 63 -30.36 14.73 11.71
C ALA A 63 -28.99 14.03 11.75
N ALA A 64 -29.01 12.71 11.92
CA ALA A 64 -27.86 11.89 11.59
C ALA A 64 -27.72 11.90 10.06
N ALA A 65 -26.76 12.65 9.55
CA ALA A 65 -26.23 12.36 8.23
C ALA A 65 -25.66 10.94 8.30
N LYS A 66 -26.26 10.00 7.56
CA LYS A 66 -25.53 8.80 7.15
C LYS A 66 -24.50 9.28 6.14
N GLU A 67 -23.28 9.51 6.63
CA GLU A 67 -22.11 9.30 5.77
C GLU A 67 -22.16 7.80 5.42
N GLU A 68 -22.34 7.50 4.13
CA GLU A 68 -22.26 6.12 3.67
C GLU A 68 -20.78 5.72 3.75
N GLU A 69 -20.45 4.90 4.75
CA GLU A 69 -19.22 4.12 4.79
C GLU A 69 -19.25 3.16 3.59
N VAL A 70 -18.83 3.68 2.43
CA VAL A 70 -18.30 2.87 1.34
C VAL A 70 -16.93 2.43 1.82
N ASP A 71 -16.90 1.34 2.60
CA ASP A 71 -15.71 0.52 2.71
C ASP A 71 -15.29 0.17 1.27
N GLU A 72 -14.14 0.67 0.84
CA GLU A 72 -13.40 0.02 -0.25
C GLU A 72 -12.88 -1.31 0.32
N GLU A 73 -13.80 -2.27 0.48
CA GLU A 73 -13.44 -3.70 0.48
C GLU A 73 -12.67 -3.93 -0.82
N ASP A 74 -11.36 -4.14 -0.71
CA ASP A 74 -10.58 -4.70 -1.81
C ASP A 74 -11.14 -6.11 -2.06
N GLU A 75 -12.08 -6.24 -3.00
CA GLU A 75 -12.57 -7.53 -3.47
C GLU A 75 -11.36 -8.39 -3.89
N GLU A 76 -11.05 -9.41 -3.09
CA GLU A 76 -10.32 -10.57 -3.58
C GLU A 76 -11.22 -11.19 -4.67
N GLU A 77 -10.83 -11.06 -5.95
CA GLU A 77 -11.62 -11.55 -7.10
C GLU A 77 -11.68 -13.10 -7.14
N ASP A 78 -12.37 -13.73 -6.17
CA ASP A 78 -12.78 -15.14 -6.22
C ASP A 78 -14.28 -15.28 -6.53
N VAL A 79 -14.58 -15.53 -7.81
CA VAL A 79 -15.79 -16.28 -8.17
C VAL A 79 -15.47 -17.31 -9.26
N GLY A 80 -15.19 -18.53 -8.80
CA GLY A 80 -15.88 -19.72 -9.32
C GLY A 80 -15.64 -20.11 -10.78
N GLY A 81 -14.71 -21.05 -10.98
CA GLY A 81 -14.62 -21.82 -12.21
C GLY A 81 -15.92 -22.62 -12.46
N ARG A 82 -16.67 -22.23 -13.49
CA ARG A 82 -17.79 -23.05 -14.00
C ARG A 82 -17.25 -24.18 -14.87
N GLU A 83 -17.29 -25.39 -14.34
CA GLU A 83 -17.19 -26.60 -15.14
C GLU A 83 -18.34 -26.62 -16.16
N ALA A 84 -17.99 -26.63 -17.45
CA ALA A 84 -18.93 -26.91 -18.52
C ALA A 84 -18.87 -28.42 -18.77
N GLY A 85 -19.95 -29.13 -18.44
CA GLY A 85 -19.99 -30.60 -18.53
C GLY A 85 -19.78 -31.11 -19.95
N GLU A 86 -19.13 -32.27 -20.05
CA GLU A 86 -19.07 -33.07 -21.27
C GLU A 86 -20.45 -33.67 -21.57
N ASP A 87 -20.95 -33.51 -22.80
CA ASP A 87 -21.85 -34.49 -23.42
C ASP A 87 -21.97 -34.30 -24.94
N ASP A 88 -22.52 -35.34 -25.60
CA ASP A 88 -22.89 -35.44 -27.03
C ASP A 88 -21.80 -35.68 -28.11
N VAL A 89 -21.38 -36.95 -28.18
CA VAL A 89 -21.54 -37.85 -29.36
C VAL A 89 -21.11 -37.34 -30.75
N ALA A 90 -20.09 -38.01 -31.30
CA ALA A 90 -19.63 -37.82 -32.68
C ALA A 90 -20.57 -38.38 -33.76
N ARG A 91 -20.64 -37.69 -34.92
CA ARG A 91 -20.96 -38.28 -36.23
C ARG A 91 -20.05 -37.70 -37.31
N GLY A 92 -19.32 -38.58 -38.00
CA GLY A 92 -18.45 -38.20 -39.11
C GLY A 92 -19.13 -38.29 -40.48
N ALA A 93 -18.53 -37.66 -41.48
CA ALA A 93 -18.78 -37.89 -42.90
C ALA A 93 -17.48 -37.69 -43.68
N GLU A 94 -17.15 -38.59 -44.59
CA GLU A 94 -15.96 -38.50 -45.45
C GLU A 94 -16.23 -37.61 -46.66
N GLY A 95 -15.18 -37.00 -47.23
CA GLY A 95 -15.27 -36.19 -48.44
C GLY A 95 -13.90 -35.89 -49.04
N ALA A 96 -13.44 -36.71 -49.99
CA ALA A 96 -12.16 -36.55 -50.64
C ALA A 96 -12.23 -35.59 -51.86
N GLY A 97 -11.22 -34.74 -52.02
CA GLY A 97 -11.06 -33.89 -53.21
C GLY A 97 -9.65 -33.28 -53.25
N ALA A 98 -8.93 -33.45 -54.37
CA ALA A 98 -7.53 -33.07 -54.49
C ALA A 98 -7.29 -32.07 -55.63
N ALA A 99 -6.48 -31.04 -55.38
CA ALA A 99 -5.90 -30.16 -56.39
C ALA A 99 -4.55 -29.58 -55.91
N ARG A 100 -3.68 -29.20 -56.85
CA ARG A 100 -2.34 -28.62 -56.60
C ARG A 100 -2.34 -27.10 -56.80
N GLY A 101 -1.47 -26.34 -56.12
CA GLY A 101 -1.00 -25.06 -56.69
C GLY A 101 -0.35 -24.04 -55.76
N SER A 102 0.98 -23.89 -55.88
CA SER A 102 1.75 -22.63 -55.73
C SER A 102 1.52 -21.76 -54.47
N GLY A 103 2.33 -22.01 -53.45
CA GLY A 103 2.31 -21.30 -52.18
C GLY A 103 2.59 -19.79 -52.18
N ARG A 104 2.13 -19.17 -51.10
CA ARG A 104 2.74 -18.07 -50.36
C ARG A 104 2.58 -18.39 -48.86
N PHE A 105 3.46 -17.86 -48.02
CA PHE A 105 3.44 -18.13 -46.57
C PHE A 105 2.26 -17.41 -45.88
N ALA A 106 1.07 -17.98 -45.97
CA ALA A 106 0.03 -17.76 -44.96
C ALA A 106 0.38 -18.59 -43.72
N ALA A 107 0.50 -17.94 -42.57
CA ALA A 107 0.62 -18.64 -41.29
C ALA A 107 -0.78 -19.09 -40.84
N ASP A 108 -1.34 -20.07 -41.55
CA ASP A 108 -2.63 -20.67 -41.26
C ASP A 108 -2.51 -21.51 -39.98
N TYR A 109 -2.63 -20.83 -38.84
CA TYR A 109 -2.71 -21.47 -37.53
C TYR A 109 -3.88 -22.45 -37.50
N ILE A 110 -3.55 -23.72 -37.29
CA ILE A 110 -4.45 -24.86 -37.21
C ILE A 110 -5.65 -24.51 -36.32
N SER A 111 -6.85 -24.69 -36.86
CA SER A 111 -8.11 -24.50 -36.14
C SER A 111 -8.36 -25.59 -35.10
N LEU A 112 -7.56 -25.59 -34.03
CA LEU A 112 -8.00 -26.10 -32.74
C LEU A 112 -9.28 -25.32 -32.36
N GLY A 113 -10.33 -26.03 -31.91
CA GLY A 113 -11.69 -25.49 -31.71
C GLY A 113 -11.86 -24.42 -30.61
N ILE A 114 -10.78 -23.80 -30.16
CA ILE A 114 -10.77 -22.69 -29.21
C ILE A 114 -11.41 -21.49 -29.90
N ARG A 115 -12.57 -21.05 -29.41
CA ARG A 115 -13.28 -19.88 -29.91
C ARG A 115 -12.36 -18.65 -29.79
N GLU A 116 -12.13 -17.92 -30.87
CA GLU A 116 -11.23 -16.77 -30.85
C GLU A 116 -11.71 -15.73 -29.82
N PRO A 117 -10.84 -15.28 -28.88
CA PRO A 117 -11.27 -14.35 -27.84
C PRO A 117 -11.69 -13.01 -28.46
N VAL A 118 -12.93 -12.64 -28.17
CA VAL A 118 -13.51 -11.34 -28.50
C VAL A 118 -13.49 -10.52 -27.23
N TYR A 119 -12.71 -9.44 -27.24
CA TYR A 119 -12.62 -8.51 -26.12
C TYR A 119 -13.74 -7.48 -26.22
N GLU A 120 -14.49 -7.29 -25.13
CA GLU A 120 -15.38 -6.16 -24.98
C GLU A 120 -14.60 -5.01 -24.35
N VAL A 121 -14.49 -3.91 -25.09
CA VAL A 121 -13.66 -2.76 -24.75
C VAL A 121 -14.43 -1.46 -24.90
N VAL A 122 -14.06 -0.45 -24.12
CA VAL A 122 -14.49 0.92 -24.35
C VAL A 122 -13.39 1.63 -25.13
N GLU A 123 -13.72 2.05 -26.35
CA GLU A 123 -12.89 2.97 -27.13
C GLU A 123 -13.23 4.41 -26.71
N VAL A 124 -12.21 5.20 -26.38
CA VAL A 124 -12.30 6.66 -26.24
C VAL A 124 -11.42 7.29 -27.31
N LYS A 125 -12.00 8.14 -28.16
CA LYS A 125 -11.28 8.83 -29.24
C LYS A 125 -10.81 10.23 -28.79
N ALA A 126 -9.81 10.78 -29.47
CA ALA A 126 -9.23 12.10 -29.17
C ALA A 126 -10.22 13.27 -29.19
N ASN A 127 -11.39 13.12 -29.83
CA ASN A 127 -12.49 14.08 -29.79
C ASN A 127 -13.42 13.96 -28.56
N GLY A 128 -13.06 13.12 -27.58
CA GLY A 128 -13.87 12.85 -26.38
C GLY A 128 -15.10 11.97 -26.60
N SER A 129 -15.28 11.39 -27.79
CA SER A 129 -16.34 10.40 -28.04
C SER A 129 -15.99 9.04 -27.44
N VAL A 130 -17.00 8.35 -26.90
CA VAL A 130 -16.87 7.09 -26.18
C VAL A 130 -17.80 6.06 -26.82
N SER A 131 -17.26 4.89 -27.19
CA SER A 131 -18.00 3.80 -27.83
C SER A 131 -17.57 2.44 -27.29
N THR A 132 -18.54 1.61 -26.88
CA THR A 132 -18.27 0.21 -26.50
C THR A 132 -18.21 -0.64 -27.77
N GLU A 133 -17.07 -1.28 -28.03
CA GLU A 133 -16.85 -2.14 -29.18
C GLU A 133 -16.48 -3.57 -28.76
N LYS A 134 -16.72 -4.53 -29.65
CA LYS A 134 -16.32 -5.94 -29.47
C LYS A 134 -15.28 -6.30 -30.52
N ILE A 135 -14.02 -6.38 -30.10
CA ILE A 135 -12.86 -6.47 -30.97
C ILE A 135 -12.25 -7.88 -30.90
N SER A 136 -12.09 -8.54 -32.05
CA SER A 136 -11.39 -9.83 -32.14
C SER A 136 -9.88 -9.68 -31.93
N ARG A 137 -9.21 -10.69 -31.36
CA ARG A 137 -7.74 -10.66 -31.18
C ARG A 137 -6.99 -10.36 -32.48
N ARG A 138 -7.41 -10.93 -33.62
CA ARG A 138 -6.85 -10.62 -34.95
C ARG A 138 -7.04 -9.15 -35.36
N GLN A 139 -8.20 -8.55 -35.07
CA GLN A 139 -8.46 -7.14 -35.38
C GLN A 139 -7.62 -6.21 -34.50
N LEU A 140 -7.53 -6.52 -33.20
CA LEU A 140 -6.73 -5.75 -32.24
C LEU A 140 -5.25 -5.68 -32.66
N LEU A 141 -4.64 -6.81 -33.01
CA LEU A 141 -3.25 -6.89 -33.46
C LEU A 141 -3.03 -6.06 -34.75
N LYS A 142 -3.95 -6.16 -35.71
CA LYS A 142 -3.91 -5.36 -36.95
C LYS A 142 -4.08 -3.86 -36.72
N SER A 143 -4.87 -3.46 -35.72
CA SER A 143 -5.22 -2.05 -35.48
C SER A 143 -4.26 -1.30 -34.54
N SER A 144 -3.23 -2.00 -34.01
CA SER A 144 -2.31 -1.49 -32.97
C SER A 144 -0.83 -1.77 -33.23
N GLY A 145 -0.49 -2.52 -34.28
CA GLY A 145 0.89 -2.94 -34.58
C GLY A 145 1.49 -3.95 -33.58
N LEU A 146 0.73 -4.36 -32.55
CA LEU A 146 1.24 -5.18 -31.45
C LEU A 146 1.55 -6.62 -31.85
N ARG A 147 2.52 -7.23 -31.18
CA ARG A 147 2.86 -8.64 -31.38
C ARG A 147 2.00 -9.51 -30.45
N LEU A 148 1.79 -10.78 -30.82
CA LEU A 148 1.00 -11.74 -30.02
C LEU A 148 1.46 -11.87 -28.57
N ARG A 149 2.74 -11.59 -28.27
CA ARG A 149 3.28 -11.57 -26.90
C ARG A 149 2.80 -10.39 -26.07
N ASP A 150 2.70 -9.19 -26.67
CA ASP A 150 2.42 -7.94 -25.96
C ASP A 150 0.98 -7.93 -25.45
N THR A 151 0.05 -8.47 -26.24
CA THR A 151 -1.38 -8.62 -25.83
C THR A 151 -1.60 -9.39 -24.52
N ARG A 152 -0.59 -10.10 -23.98
CA ARG A 152 -0.73 -10.78 -22.68
C ARG A 152 -0.82 -9.85 -21.49
N SER A 153 -0.19 -8.66 -21.49
CA SER A 153 -0.21 -7.77 -20.30
C SER A 153 -1.59 -7.12 -20.08
N VAL A 154 -2.34 -6.90 -21.16
CA VAL A 154 -3.66 -6.27 -21.16
C VAL A 154 -4.83 -7.25 -21.22
N ASP A 155 -4.57 -8.55 -21.42
CA ASP A 155 -5.62 -9.58 -21.52
C ASP A 155 -6.40 -9.67 -20.19
N PRO A 156 -7.74 -9.50 -20.17
CA PRO A 156 -8.54 -9.64 -18.96
C PRO A 156 -8.44 -11.04 -18.34
N SER A 157 -8.34 -12.09 -19.18
CA SER A 157 -8.33 -13.49 -18.72
C SER A 157 -7.08 -13.88 -17.93
N LEU A 158 -6.02 -13.07 -18.00
CA LEU A 158 -4.74 -13.32 -17.34
C LEU A 158 -4.57 -12.53 -16.03
N TRP A 159 -5.68 -12.18 -15.36
CA TRP A 159 -5.68 -11.32 -14.18
C TRP A 159 -4.77 -11.80 -13.05
N LEU A 160 -4.83 -13.09 -12.68
CA LEU A 160 -4.02 -13.66 -11.60
C LEU A 160 -2.49 -13.62 -11.85
N MET A 161 -2.04 -13.41 -13.09
CA MET A 161 -0.61 -13.35 -13.44
C MET A 161 -0.12 -11.94 -13.82
N ASN A 162 -1.01 -10.95 -13.87
CA ASN A 162 -0.73 -9.58 -14.32
C ASN A 162 -1.03 -8.54 -13.21
N SER A 163 -0.68 -8.85 -11.96
CA SER A 163 -0.88 -7.97 -10.81
C SER A 163 0.09 -6.79 -10.77
N MET A 164 1.34 -7.00 -11.23
CA MET A 164 2.38 -5.97 -11.25
C MET A 164 2.08 -4.88 -12.31
N PRO A 165 2.39 -3.60 -12.02
CA PRO A 165 2.23 -2.52 -12.97
C PRO A 165 3.23 -2.65 -14.12
N SER A 166 2.79 -2.35 -15.35
CA SER A 166 3.65 -2.23 -16.52
C SER A 166 3.12 -1.16 -17.47
N LEU A 167 3.95 -0.18 -17.79
CA LEU A 167 3.86 0.61 -19.01
C LEU A 167 4.81 -0.05 -20.03
N LEU A 168 4.35 -0.31 -21.25
CA LEU A 168 5.17 -0.89 -22.31
C LEU A 168 5.01 -0.07 -23.59
N VAL A 169 6.06 0.65 -23.99
CA VAL A 169 6.04 1.45 -25.21
C VAL A 169 6.30 0.57 -26.44
N ARG A 170 5.51 0.75 -27.51
CA ARG A 170 5.67 0.10 -28.82
C ARG A 170 5.46 1.12 -29.93
N GLU A 171 5.96 0.80 -31.12
CA GLU A 171 6.03 1.67 -32.32
C GLU A 171 4.72 2.43 -32.66
N GLN A 172 3.56 1.88 -32.31
CA GLN A 172 2.23 2.45 -32.65
C GLN A 172 1.25 2.47 -31.46
N ALA A 173 1.69 2.06 -30.26
CA ALA A 173 0.82 1.91 -29.10
C ALA A 173 1.60 1.87 -27.77
N ILE A 174 0.98 2.37 -26.69
CA ILE A 174 1.44 2.18 -25.30
C ILE A 174 0.48 1.19 -24.64
N LEU A 175 0.99 0.09 -24.08
CA LEU A 175 0.19 -0.81 -23.25
C LEU A 175 0.30 -0.37 -21.79
N LEU A 176 -0.85 -0.25 -21.13
CA LEU A 176 -0.96 0.14 -19.73
C LEU A 176 -1.65 -0.99 -18.96
N ASN A 177 -0.92 -1.60 -18.02
CA ASN A 177 -1.50 -2.45 -16.97
C ASN A 177 -1.15 -1.83 -15.63
N LEU A 178 -2.11 -1.17 -14.96
CA LEU A 178 -1.93 -0.53 -13.65
C LEU A 178 -2.81 -1.24 -12.60
N GLY A 179 -2.66 -2.57 -12.53
CA GLY A 179 -3.48 -3.47 -11.74
C GLY A 179 -4.88 -3.63 -12.33
N SER A 180 -5.86 -2.92 -11.79
CA SER A 180 -7.26 -3.00 -12.24
C SER A 180 -7.57 -2.17 -13.49
N LEU A 181 -6.68 -1.27 -13.91
CA LEU A 181 -6.78 -0.58 -15.20
C LEU A 181 -5.93 -1.32 -16.25
N ARG A 182 -6.56 -1.79 -17.33
CA ARG A 182 -5.89 -2.33 -18.52
C ARG A 182 -6.32 -1.55 -19.75
N ALA A 183 -5.36 -0.98 -20.48
CA ALA A 183 -5.62 -0.17 -21.66
C ALA A 183 -4.52 -0.29 -22.72
N ILE A 184 -4.87 0.00 -23.98
CA ILE A 184 -3.92 0.25 -25.07
C ILE A 184 -4.18 1.66 -25.60
N ALA A 185 -3.22 2.57 -25.42
CA ALA A 185 -3.22 3.88 -26.04
C ALA A 185 -2.67 3.80 -27.47
N MET A 186 -3.24 4.57 -28.39
CA MET A 186 -2.81 4.80 -29.78
C MET A 186 -2.95 6.30 -30.09
N HIS A 187 -2.43 6.79 -31.22
CA HIS A 187 -2.37 8.23 -31.51
C HIS A 187 -3.72 8.98 -31.45
N GLU A 188 -4.85 8.34 -31.80
CA GLU A 188 -6.18 8.97 -31.83
C GLU A 188 -7.23 8.29 -30.94
N ARG A 189 -6.88 7.21 -30.25
CA ARG A 189 -7.81 6.44 -29.40
C ARG A 189 -7.13 5.65 -28.30
N VAL A 190 -7.84 5.40 -27.20
CA VAL A 190 -7.48 4.42 -26.19
C VAL A 190 -8.55 3.33 -26.14
N LEU A 191 -8.12 2.07 -26.07
CA LEU A 191 -8.97 0.90 -25.88
C LEU A 191 -8.86 0.42 -24.43
N ILE A 192 -9.95 0.48 -23.66
CA ILE A 192 -9.99 0.15 -22.24
C ILE A 192 -10.63 -1.21 -22.05
N PHE A 193 -9.91 -2.12 -21.41
CA PHE A 193 -10.32 -3.49 -21.12
C PHE A 193 -10.88 -3.58 -19.70
N ASN A 194 -11.97 -4.34 -19.52
CA ASN A 194 -12.72 -4.43 -18.26
C ASN A 194 -13.03 -3.05 -17.63
N TYR A 195 -13.65 -2.15 -18.42
CA TYR A 195 -13.98 -0.78 -18.01
C TYR A 195 -14.84 -0.68 -16.73
N ASN A 196 -15.52 -1.76 -16.35
CA ASN A 196 -16.34 -1.85 -15.14
C ASN A 196 -15.53 -1.93 -13.84
N SER A 197 -14.22 -2.20 -13.92
CA SER A 197 -13.34 -2.23 -12.75
C SER A 197 -13.27 -0.85 -12.06
N PRO A 198 -12.87 -0.78 -10.78
CA PRO A 198 -12.63 0.49 -10.10
C PRO A 198 -11.48 1.31 -10.73
N GLY A 199 -10.59 0.67 -11.50
CA GLY A 199 -9.57 1.38 -12.28
C GLY A 199 -10.14 2.00 -13.57
N GLY A 200 -10.91 1.22 -14.33
CA GLY A 200 -11.50 1.66 -15.60
C GLY A 200 -12.47 2.84 -15.44
N LYS A 201 -13.32 2.80 -14.40
CA LYS A 201 -14.28 3.87 -14.06
C LYS A 201 -13.56 5.20 -13.74
N VAL A 202 -12.67 5.20 -12.76
CA VAL A 202 -11.94 6.42 -12.33
C VAL A 202 -11.06 6.97 -13.46
N PHE A 203 -10.44 6.10 -14.26
CA PHE A 203 -9.69 6.51 -15.45
C PHE A 203 -10.57 7.22 -16.50
N LEU A 204 -11.75 6.67 -16.81
CA LEU A 204 -12.71 7.30 -17.72
C LEU A 204 -13.20 8.66 -17.21
N GLU A 205 -13.44 8.79 -15.91
CA GLU A 205 -13.86 10.03 -15.25
C GLU A 205 -12.76 11.11 -15.27
N LEU A 206 -11.48 10.74 -15.17
CA LEU A 206 -10.34 11.66 -15.24
C LEU A 206 -9.97 12.03 -16.68
N LEU A 207 -10.02 11.09 -17.63
CA LEU A 207 -9.63 11.32 -19.03
C LEU A 207 -10.66 12.16 -19.79
N ARG A 208 -11.97 11.89 -19.63
CA ARG A 208 -13.02 12.51 -20.45
C ARG A 208 -13.09 14.06 -20.32
N PRO A 209 -12.85 14.69 -19.15
CA PRO A 209 -12.78 16.14 -19.04
C PRO A 209 -11.56 16.76 -19.73
N ARG A 210 -10.41 16.06 -19.74
CA ARG A 210 -9.16 16.50 -20.40
C ARG A 210 -9.34 16.59 -21.92
N LEU A 211 -9.88 15.52 -22.51
CA LEU A 211 -10.16 15.42 -23.95
C LEU A 211 -11.26 16.36 -24.48
N ASN A 212 -11.78 17.29 -23.68
CA ASN A 212 -12.89 18.17 -24.07
C ASN A 212 -12.36 19.55 -24.51
N PRO A 213 -12.35 19.89 -25.81
CA PRO A 213 -11.71 21.10 -26.34
C PRO A 213 -12.34 22.43 -25.87
N ARG A 214 -13.41 22.39 -25.08
CA ARG A 214 -14.01 23.56 -24.44
C ARG A 214 -13.19 24.13 -23.26
N ASN A 215 -12.16 23.42 -22.80
CA ASN A 215 -11.41 23.78 -21.59
C ASN A 215 -10.00 24.39 -21.85
N ILE A 216 -9.65 24.65 -23.12
CA ILE A 216 -8.30 25.07 -23.52
C ILE A 216 -8.07 26.55 -23.21
N ASN A 217 -7.45 26.83 -22.05
CA ASN A 217 -6.98 28.16 -21.65
C ASN A 217 -5.69 28.57 -22.41
N GLY A 218 -5.73 28.58 -23.74
CA GLY A 218 -4.72 29.20 -24.62
C GLY A 218 -3.32 28.56 -24.67
N GLY A 219 -3.03 27.52 -23.88
CA GLY A 219 -1.78 26.76 -23.96
C GLY A 219 -1.72 25.81 -25.19
N PRO A 220 -0.53 25.25 -25.51
CA PRO A 220 -0.43 24.13 -26.43
C PRO A 220 -1.27 22.95 -25.92
N ALA A 221 -1.86 22.19 -26.84
CA ALA A 221 -2.64 21.00 -26.49
C ALA A 221 -1.69 19.80 -26.37
N MET A 222 -1.63 19.19 -25.19
CA MET A 222 -0.84 17.98 -24.93
C MET A 222 -1.23 16.86 -25.90
N PRO A 223 -0.27 16.08 -26.43
CA PRO A 223 -0.54 14.88 -27.22
C PRO A 223 -1.52 13.92 -26.53
N PHE A 224 -2.46 13.36 -27.30
CA PHE A 224 -3.51 12.47 -26.81
C PHE A 224 -2.95 11.26 -26.02
N GLN A 225 -1.82 10.74 -26.46
CA GLN A 225 -1.09 9.63 -25.84
C GLN A 225 -0.62 9.98 -24.42
N LEU A 226 -0.16 11.22 -24.23
CA LEU A 226 0.30 11.73 -22.93
C LEU A 226 -0.87 12.04 -22.01
N GLU A 227 -1.96 12.64 -22.51
CA GLU A 227 -3.21 12.81 -21.73
C GLU A 227 -3.74 11.46 -21.22
N VAL A 228 -3.62 10.39 -22.02
CA VAL A 228 -3.97 9.02 -21.64
C VAL A 228 -3.00 8.43 -20.59
N VAL A 229 -1.68 8.62 -20.74
CA VAL A 229 -0.69 8.16 -19.75
C VAL A 229 -0.85 8.92 -18.43
N GLU A 230 -1.01 10.25 -18.47
CA GLU A 230 -1.14 11.09 -17.29
C GLU A 230 -2.44 10.77 -16.52
N ALA A 231 -3.58 10.66 -17.22
CA ALA A 231 -4.84 10.25 -16.59
C ALA A 231 -4.75 8.83 -15.98
N ALA A 232 -3.99 7.92 -16.60
CA ALA A 232 -3.77 6.57 -16.07
C ALA A 232 -2.92 6.58 -14.79
N LEU A 233 -1.76 7.27 -14.81
CA LEU A 233 -0.89 7.43 -13.63
C LEU A 233 -1.64 8.14 -12.48
N LEU A 234 -2.33 9.24 -12.79
CA LEU A 234 -3.16 9.98 -11.82
C LEU A 234 -4.24 9.09 -11.20
N SER A 235 -4.97 8.29 -12.00
CA SER A 235 -6.01 7.37 -11.50
C SER A 235 -5.46 6.31 -10.55
N ARG A 236 -4.23 5.84 -10.78
CA ARG A 236 -3.58 4.82 -9.94
C ARG A 236 -3.01 5.44 -8.67
N ILE A 237 -2.30 6.57 -8.78
CA ILE A 237 -1.65 7.24 -7.65
C ILE A 237 -2.68 7.83 -6.68
N GLN A 238 -3.76 8.46 -7.17
CA GLN A 238 -4.85 8.93 -6.31
C GLN A 238 -5.51 7.81 -5.50
N ARG A 239 -5.57 6.57 -6.02
CA ARG A 239 -6.09 5.43 -5.25
C ARG A 239 -5.13 4.98 -4.15
N LEU A 240 -3.82 5.01 -4.39
CA LEU A 240 -2.81 4.73 -3.37
C LEU A 240 -2.84 5.81 -2.27
N GLU A 241 -2.87 7.09 -2.67
CA GLU A 241 -3.03 8.25 -1.77
C GLU A 241 -4.31 8.15 -0.93
N ARG A 242 -5.46 7.79 -1.51
CA ARG A 242 -6.72 7.62 -0.77
C ARG A 242 -6.66 6.46 0.24
N ARG A 243 -6.09 5.29 -0.13
CA ARG A 243 -5.91 4.17 0.82
C ARG A 243 -4.97 4.56 1.97
N LEU A 244 -3.89 5.29 1.69
CA LEU A 244 -2.99 5.82 2.72
C LEU A 244 -3.73 6.74 3.71
N MET A 245 -4.48 7.72 3.19
CA MET A 245 -5.25 8.68 4.00
C MET A 245 -6.28 8.04 4.95
N HIS A 246 -6.77 6.83 4.64
CA HIS A 246 -7.67 6.08 5.52
C HIS A 246 -6.90 5.22 6.55
N VAL A 247 -5.77 4.61 6.16
CA VAL A 247 -4.99 3.72 7.04
C VAL A 247 -4.11 4.50 8.02
N GLU A 248 -3.52 5.63 7.62
CA GLU A 248 -2.66 6.48 8.47
C GLU A 248 -3.29 6.87 9.84
N PRO A 249 -4.50 7.46 9.90
CA PRO A 249 -5.12 7.83 11.19
C PRO A 249 -5.52 6.60 12.03
N ARG A 250 -5.89 5.48 11.39
CA ARG A 250 -6.18 4.22 12.08
C ARG A 250 -4.93 3.67 12.77
N VAL A 251 -3.79 3.67 12.06
CA VAL A 251 -2.51 3.25 12.63
C VAL A 251 -2.06 4.19 13.75
N ALA A 252 -2.11 5.50 13.54
CA ALA A 252 -1.71 6.47 14.56
C ALA A 252 -2.49 6.32 15.88
N THR A 253 -3.82 6.21 15.81
CA THR A 253 -4.67 6.02 16.99
C THR A 253 -4.45 4.67 17.69
N LEU A 254 -4.19 3.60 16.94
CA LEU A 254 -3.83 2.29 17.50
C LEU A 254 -2.51 2.37 18.30
N LEU A 255 -1.48 3.04 17.76
CA LEU A 255 -0.17 3.17 18.40
C LEU A 255 -0.22 3.99 19.72
N GLU A 256 -1.10 5.00 19.82
CA GLU A 256 -1.32 5.73 21.09
C GLU A 256 -2.02 4.88 22.17
N VAL A 257 -2.93 3.99 21.76
CA VAL A 257 -3.76 3.19 22.67
C VAL A 257 -3.05 1.92 23.14
N LEU A 258 -2.27 1.27 22.27
CA LEU A 258 -1.64 -0.04 22.50
C LEU A 258 -0.82 -0.16 23.80
N PRO A 259 0.06 0.81 24.17
CA PRO A 259 0.82 0.75 25.43
C PRO A 259 -0.07 0.66 26.68
N ASN A 260 -1.30 1.16 26.59
CA ASN A 260 -2.24 1.26 27.70
C ASN A 260 -3.34 0.18 27.68
N ARG A 261 -3.65 -0.42 26.52
CA ARG A 261 -4.72 -1.42 26.35
C ARG A 261 -4.30 -2.58 25.45
N LEU A 262 -3.77 -3.63 26.09
CA LEU A 262 -3.48 -4.92 25.44
C LEU A 262 -4.74 -5.80 25.45
N THR A 263 -5.63 -5.57 24.48
CA THR A 263 -6.87 -6.33 24.28
C THR A 263 -6.83 -6.98 22.89
N GLY A 264 -7.39 -8.20 22.75
CA GLY A 264 -7.29 -9.00 21.52
C GLY A 264 -7.75 -8.25 20.27
N ASP A 265 -8.92 -7.62 20.35
CA ASP A 265 -9.55 -6.83 19.28
C ASP A 265 -8.62 -5.72 18.75
N VAL A 266 -7.84 -5.08 19.62
CA VAL A 266 -6.92 -3.98 19.26
C VAL A 266 -5.64 -4.53 18.62
N LEU A 267 -5.19 -5.73 19.02
CA LEU A 267 -4.10 -6.44 18.36
C LEU A 267 -4.52 -6.98 16.98
N GLU A 268 -5.77 -7.40 16.81
CA GLU A 268 -6.32 -7.73 15.50
C GLU A 268 -6.46 -6.49 14.60
N GLN A 269 -6.95 -5.36 15.13
CA GLN A 269 -6.95 -4.09 14.39
C GLN A 269 -5.54 -3.66 13.97
N LEU A 270 -4.51 -3.87 14.80
CA LEU A 270 -3.12 -3.68 14.40
C LEU A 270 -2.71 -4.65 13.28
N ARG A 271 -3.00 -5.95 13.42
CA ARG A 271 -2.68 -6.99 12.40
C ARG A 271 -3.27 -6.63 11.04
N LEU A 272 -4.55 -6.27 11.00
CA LEU A 272 -5.25 -5.84 9.78
C LEU A 272 -4.61 -4.56 9.20
N SER A 273 -4.36 -3.56 10.03
CA SER A 273 -3.73 -2.30 9.58
C SER A 273 -2.32 -2.53 9.03
N LYS A 274 -1.52 -3.42 9.63
CA LYS A 274 -0.21 -3.83 9.12
C LYS A 274 -0.32 -4.58 7.78
N GLN A 275 -1.31 -5.45 7.63
CA GLN A 275 -1.58 -6.15 6.36
C GLN A 275 -1.92 -5.15 5.24
N SER A 276 -2.79 -4.17 5.51
CA SER A 276 -3.11 -3.08 4.57
C SER A 276 -1.88 -2.22 4.24
N LEU A 277 -1.03 -1.91 5.22
CA LEU A 277 0.21 -1.14 5.00
C LEU A 277 1.24 -1.90 4.15
N VAL A 278 1.46 -3.20 4.41
CA VAL A 278 2.35 -4.05 3.58
C VAL A 278 1.89 -4.05 2.12
N GLU A 279 0.58 -4.24 1.92
CA GLU A 279 0.03 -4.36 0.57
C GLU A 279 0.00 -3.01 -0.18
N LEU A 280 -0.29 -1.92 0.53
CA LEU A 280 -0.14 -0.56 0.02
C LEU A 280 1.32 -0.22 -0.31
N GLY A 281 2.25 -0.57 0.57
CA GLY A 281 3.69 -0.38 0.42
C GLY A 281 4.25 -1.10 -0.81
N SER A 282 3.84 -2.35 -1.03
CA SER A 282 4.14 -3.11 -2.26
C SER A 282 3.50 -2.46 -3.49
N ARG A 283 2.17 -2.28 -3.50
CA ARG A 283 1.42 -1.74 -4.65
C ARG A 283 1.91 -0.35 -5.10
N ALA A 284 2.51 0.44 -4.20
CA ALA A 284 3.17 1.70 -4.48
C ALA A 284 4.67 1.55 -4.81
N GLY A 285 5.38 0.62 -4.17
CA GLY A 285 6.78 0.29 -4.49
C GLY A 285 6.96 -0.26 -5.90
N ASP A 286 6.06 -1.15 -6.34
CA ASP A 286 6.04 -1.71 -7.70
C ASP A 286 5.79 -0.62 -8.75
N LEU A 287 4.90 0.34 -8.45
CA LEU A 287 4.59 1.45 -9.35
C LEU A 287 5.72 2.48 -9.42
N LYS A 288 6.37 2.75 -8.28
CA LYS A 288 7.60 3.55 -8.18
C LYS A 288 8.72 2.91 -9.02
N GLN A 289 8.92 1.59 -8.93
CA GLN A 289 9.95 0.91 -9.71
C GLN A 289 9.65 0.98 -11.22
N MET A 290 8.40 0.73 -11.64
CA MET A 290 8.00 0.86 -13.05
C MET A 290 8.24 2.28 -13.62
N LEU A 291 8.08 3.32 -12.80
CA LEU A 291 8.40 4.70 -13.20
C LEU A 291 9.91 4.99 -13.24
N ILE A 292 10.70 4.37 -12.34
CA ILE A 292 12.18 4.43 -12.39
C ILE A 292 12.70 3.73 -13.65
N ASP A 293 12.26 2.49 -13.90
CA ASP A 293 12.66 1.68 -15.06
C ASP A 293 12.37 2.42 -16.39
N LEU A 294 11.29 3.21 -16.44
CA LEU A 294 10.88 4.03 -17.59
C LEU A 294 11.72 5.32 -17.75
N LEU A 295 12.13 5.93 -16.63
CA LEU A 295 13.05 7.09 -16.64
C LEU A 295 14.52 6.67 -16.89
N GLU A 296 14.87 5.40 -16.68
CA GLU A 296 16.21 4.87 -16.96
C GLU A 296 16.44 4.42 -18.43
N ASP A 297 15.40 4.11 -19.22
CA ASP A 297 15.50 3.92 -20.69
C ASP A 297 14.96 5.16 -21.44
N PRO A 298 15.81 6.16 -21.78
CA PRO A 298 15.36 7.32 -22.54
C PRO A 298 14.93 6.95 -23.97
N HIS A 299 15.25 5.75 -24.49
CA HIS A 299 14.62 5.29 -25.72
C HIS A 299 13.15 4.88 -25.53
N GLU A 300 12.64 4.54 -24.33
CA GLU A 300 11.19 4.39 -24.11
C GLU A 300 10.51 5.77 -24.18
N ILE A 301 11.11 6.81 -23.57
CA ILE A 301 10.64 8.21 -23.63
C ILE A 301 10.63 8.69 -25.10
N ARG A 302 11.74 8.59 -25.82
CA ARG A 302 11.80 8.91 -27.27
C ARG A 302 10.83 8.08 -28.11
N ARG A 303 10.55 6.81 -27.74
CA ARG A 303 9.50 5.99 -28.39
C ARG A 303 8.08 6.54 -28.16
N ILE A 304 7.83 7.27 -27.07
CA ILE A 304 6.58 8.01 -26.84
C ILE A 304 6.57 9.28 -27.70
N CYS A 305 7.65 10.08 -27.69
CA CYS A 305 7.77 11.32 -28.48
C CYS A 305 7.49 11.10 -29.98
N ILE A 306 7.99 10.02 -30.58
CA ILE A 306 7.78 9.74 -32.01
C ILE A 306 6.43 9.09 -32.34
N MET A 307 5.58 8.78 -31.35
CA MET A 307 4.39 7.93 -31.59
C MET A 307 3.35 8.62 -32.48
N GLY A 308 3.22 8.16 -33.72
CA GLY A 308 2.32 8.74 -34.73
C GLY A 308 2.95 9.86 -35.56
N ARG A 309 4.23 10.16 -35.38
CA ARG A 309 5.03 11.08 -36.22
C ARG A 309 5.80 10.31 -37.28
N ASN A 310 6.22 10.98 -38.35
CA ASN A 310 7.10 10.39 -39.38
C ASN A 310 8.58 10.49 -38.95
N CYS A 311 8.89 9.89 -37.80
CA CYS A 311 10.23 9.85 -37.21
C CYS A 311 10.68 8.41 -36.93
N THR A 312 11.99 8.20 -36.99
CA THR A 312 12.66 6.94 -36.67
C THR A 312 13.78 7.19 -35.66
N LEU A 313 13.96 6.25 -34.74
CA LEU A 313 14.97 6.31 -33.68
C LEU A 313 16.01 5.20 -33.94
N ASP A 314 17.28 5.57 -34.13
CA ASP A 314 18.36 4.58 -34.11
C ASP A 314 18.61 4.11 -32.66
N LYS A 315 19.00 2.85 -32.52
CA LYS A 315 19.34 2.18 -31.25
C LYS A 315 20.85 2.04 -31.04
N VAL A 316 21.65 2.63 -31.93
CA VAL A 316 23.12 2.52 -31.92
C VAL A 316 23.80 3.89 -31.76
N SER A 317 23.18 4.98 -32.24
CA SER A 317 23.67 6.35 -32.08
C SER A 317 22.74 7.26 -31.26
N ASP A 318 21.62 6.73 -30.78
CA ASP A 318 20.52 7.42 -30.09
C ASP A 318 19.82 8.54 -30.90
N ASP A 319 20.25 8.79 -32.13
CA ASP A 319 19.72 9.83 -33.00
C ASP A 319 18.25 9.59 -33.36
N MET A 320 17.44 10.64 -33.15
CA MET A 320 16.12 10.78 -33.75
C MET A 320 16.24 11.43 -35.13
N GLU A 321 15.80 10.72 -36.18
CA GLU A 321 15.60 11.25 -37.52
C GLU A 321 14.11 11.49 -37.78
N CYS A 322 13.72 12.68 -38.21
CA CYS A 322 12.34 13.00 -38.58
C CYS A 322 12.25 13.50 -40.02
N SER A 323 11.13 13.20 -40.69
CA SER A 323 10.86 13.64 -42.06
C SER A 323 10.78 15.16 -42.20
N VAL A 324 10.42 15.86 -41.11
CA VAL A 324 10.35 17.32 -41.01
C VAL A 324 11.24 17.78 -39.84
N PRO A 325 12.10 18.81 -39.99
CA PRO A 325 12.97 19.27 -38.90
C PRO A 325 12.18 19.86 -37.71
N LEU A 326 10.98 20.40 -37.96
CA LEU A 326 10.07 20.85 -36.91
C LEU A 326 9.46 19.70 -36.10
N GLU A 327 9.23 18.52 -36.70
CA GLU A 327 8.80 17.33 -35.97
C GLU A 327 9.89 16.86 -34.99
N LYS A 328 11.18 16.98 -35.38
CA LYS A 328 12.31 16.70 -34.49
C LYS A 328 12.36 17.67 -33.31
N GLN A 329 12.30 18.98 -33.58
CA GLN A 329 12.33 20.01 -32.52
C GLN A 329 11.18 19.83 -31.51
N VAL A 330 9.95 19.59 -31.98
CA VAL A 330 8.80 19.35 -31.09
C VAL A 330 8.96 18.03 -30.32
N ALA A 331 9.56 17.00 -30.90
CA ALA A 331 9.81 15.74 -30.20
C ALA A 331 10.98 15.81 -29.18
N GLU A 332 11.95 16.71 -29.40
CA GLU A 332 13.00 17.07 -28.42
C GLU A 332 12.41 17.90 -27.26
N GLU A 333 11.54 18.89 -27.56
CA GLU A 333 10.81 19.66 -26.54
C GLU A 333 9.86 18.76 -25.72
N GLU A 334 9.16 17.80 -26.35
CA GLU A 334 8.31 16.83 -25.65
C GLU A 334 9.09 15.81 -24.81
N GLU A 335 10.37 15.55 -25.11
CA GLU A 335 11.21 14.64 -24.31
C GLU A 335 11.42 15.21 -22.89
N GLU A 336 11.79 16.50 -22.79
CA GLU A 336 11.91 17.22 -21.51
C GLU A 336 10.55 17.34 -20.78
N GLU A 337 9.44 17.60 -21.50
CA GLU A 337 8.11 17.66 -20.87
C GLU A 337 7.64 16.31 -20.31
N ILE A 338 7.93 15.19 -20.99
CA ILE A 338 7.60 13.85 -20.51
C ILE A 338 8.44 13.46 -19.29
N GLU A 339 9.74 13.76 -19.29
CA GLU A 339 10.60 13.52 -18.13
C GLU A 339 10.07 14.25 -16.88
N MET A 340 9.83 15.56 -16.98
CA MET A 340 9.28 16.36 -15.86
C MET A 340 7.90 15.85 -15.37
N LEU A 341 7.05 15.37 -16.29
CA LEU A 341 5.75 14.78 -15.96
C LEU A 341 5.94 13.46 -15.19
N LEU A 342 6.80 12.55 -15.68
CA LEU A 342 7.06 11.26 -15.05
C LEU A 342 7.76 11.42 -13.69
N GLU A 343 8.71 12.34 -13.55
CA GLU A 343 9.34 12.70 -12.27
C GLU A 343 8.31 13.14 -11.23
N ASN A 344 7.32 13.96 -11.62
CA ASN A 344 6.28 14.42 -10.69
C ASN A 344 5.44 13.25 -10.15
N TYR A 345 5.03 12.32 -11.02
CA TYR A 345 4.28 11.15 -10.61
C TYR A 345 5.15 10.13 -9.84
N LEU A 346 6.44 10.02 -10.16
CA LEU A 346 7.41 9.25 -9.37
C LEU A 346 7.52 9.81 -7.94
N GLN A 347 7.71 11.12 -7.78
CA GLN A 347 7.82 11.76 -6.46
C GLN A 347 6.56 11.55 -5.59
N ARG A 348 5.36 11.63 -6.19
CA ARG A 348 4.11 11.32 -5.48
C ARG A 348 4.02 9.85 -5.07
N CYS A 349 4.42 8.94 -5.95
CA CYS A 349 4.44 7.51 -5.67
C CYS A 349 5.45 7.15 -4.57
N GLU A 350 6.64 7.77 -4.59
CA GLU A 350 7.67 7.62 -3.56
C GLU A 350 7.17 8.15 -2.21
N SER A 351 6.50 9.33 -2.19
CA SER A 351 5.90 9.86 -0.95
C SER A 351 4.92 8.86 -0.35
N CYS A 352 3.99 8.33 -1.14
CA CYS A 352 3.00 7.36 -0.68
C CYS A 352 3.64 6.06 -0.15
N HIS A 353 4.62 5.52 -0.88
CA HIS A 353 5.37 4.31 -0.50
C HIS A 353 6.19 4.55 0.79
N GLY A 354 6.92 5.66 0.87
CA GLY A 354 7.74 6.02 2.03
C GLY A 354 6.92 6.36 3.28
N GLN A 355 5.69 6.88 3.13
CA GLN A 355 4.76 7.05 4.26
C GLN A 355 4.23 5.68 4.74
N ALA A 356 3.88 4.76 3.82
CA ALA A 356 3.40 3.42 4.18
C ALA A 356 4.45 2.61 4.95
N GLU A 357 5.72 2.57 4.48
CA GLU A 357 6.79 1.86 5.20
C GLU A 357 7.09 2.48 6.58
N ARG A 358 7.11 3.82 6.73
CA ARG A 358 7.32 4.47 8.04
C ARG A 358 6.24 4.09 9.06
N LEU A 359 4.99 4.05 8.64
CA LEU A 359 3.86 3.61 9.48
C LEU A 359 3.97 2.12 9.82
N LEU A 360 4.43 1.30 8.87
CA LEU A 360 4.60 -0.13 9.03
C LEU A 360 5.75 -0.47 9.99
N ASP A 361 6.88 0.24 9.91
CA ASP A 361 7.99 0.13 10.85
C ASP A 361 7.61 0.59 12.25
N SER A 362 6.87 1.70 12.38
CA SER A 362 6.30 2.13 13.67
C SER A 362 5.39 1.05 14.29
N ALA A 363 4.62 0.34 13.45
CA ALA A 363 3.78 -0.78 13.86
C ALA A 363 4.53 -2.12 14.03
N ARG A 364 5.76 -2.27 13.51
CA ARG A 364 6.69 -3.36 13.84
C ARG A 364 7.31 -3.11 15.22
N GLU A 365 7.91 -1.95 15.44
CA GLU A 365 8.54 -1.57 16.72
C GLU A 365 7.57 -1.63 17.91
N MET A 366 6.32 -1.18 17.74
CA MET A 366 5.30 -1.27 18.78
C MET A 366 4.88 -2.72 19.08
N GLU A 367 4.86 -3.62 18.09
CA GLU A 367 4.57 -5.04 18.31
C GLU A 367 5.72 -5.73 19.08
N ASP A 368 6.97 -5.45 18.71
CA ASP A 368 8.15 -5.96 19.43
C ASP A 368 8.20 -5.44 20.88
N SER A 369 7.90 -4.15 21.08
CA SER A 369 7.76 -3.55 22.41
C SER A 369 6.66 -4.24 23.25
N ILE A 370 5.57 -4.67 22.63
CA ILE A 370 4.50 -5.44 23.30
C ILE A 370 4.95 -6.87 23.60
N ALA A 371 5.65 -7.54 22.69
CA ALA A 371 6.20 -8.87 22.94
C ALA A 371 7.16 -8.87 24.15
N VAL A 372 8.04 -7.87 24.24
CA VAL A 372 8.93 -7.64 25.39
C VAL A 372 8.10 -7.38 26.66
N ASN A 373 7.15 -6.44 26.65
CA ASN A 373 6.31 -6.15 27.82
C ASN A 373 5.50 -7.36 28.31
N LEU A 374 4.96 -8.16 27.40
CA LEU A 374 4.22 -9.39 27.72
C LEU A 374 5.15 -10.47 28.30
N SER A 375 6.41 -10.57 27.85
CA SER A 375 7.39 -11.47 28.47
C SER A 375 7.74 -11.06 29.90
N SER A 376 7.90 -9.75 30.15
CA SER A 376 8.15 -9.19 31.49
C SER A 376 6.99 -9.49 32.45
N ARG A 377 5.75 -9.24 32.04
CA ARG A 377 4.56 -9.54 32.86
C ARG A 377 4.42 -11.04 33.17
N ARG A 378 4.80 -11.94 32.24
CA ARG A 378 4.83 -13.40 32.52
C ARG A 378 5.88 -13.76 33.57
N LEU A 379 7.05 -13.12 33.55
CA LEU A 379 8.08 -13.30 34.58
C LEU A 379 7.62 -12.79 35.95
N GLU A 380 6.93 -11.65 36.02
CA GLU A 380 6.32 -11.15 37.26
C GLU A 380 5.28 -12.12 37.83
N VAL A 381 4.37 -12.63 36.99
CA VAL A 381 3.38 -13.65 37.39
C VAL A 381 4.06 -14.93 37.87
N SER A 382 5.08 -15.42 37.16
CA SER A 382 5.83 -16.63 37.54
C SER A 382 6.57 -16.46 38.88
N ARG A 383 7.11 -15.26 39.17
CA ARG A 383 7.69 -14.94 40.49
C ARG A 383 6.65 -14.96 41.61
N VAL A 384 5.44 -14.46 41.38
CA VAL A 384 4.33 -14.55 42.34
C VAL A 384 3.90 -16.01 42.53
N GLU A 385 3.83 -16.79 41.46
CA GLU A 385 3.51 -18.22 41.53
C GLU A 385 4.56 -18.99 42.36
N LEU A 386 5.85 -18.77 42.12
CA LEU A 386 6.94 -19.37 42.90
C LEU A 386 6.84 -19.01 44.40
N LEU A 387 6.47 -17.77 44.74
CA LEU A 387 6.25 -17.37 46.13
C LEU A 387 5.05 -18.09 46.76
N LEU A 388 3.96 -18.29 46.01
CA LEU A 388 2.81 -19.08 46.46
C LEU A 388 3.19 -20.56 46.64
N GLN A 389 3.94 -21.15 45.72
CA GLN A 389 4.43 -22.54 45.82
C GLN A 389 5.36 -22.74 47.03
N VAL A 390 6.26 -21.79 47.33
CA VAL A 390 7.09 -21.82 48.55
C VAL A 390 6.22 -21.69 49.80
N GLY A 391 5.21 -20.83 49.79
CA GLY A 391 4.25 -20.67 50.88
C GLY A 391 3.47 -21.96 51.16
N THR A 392 2.91 -22.60 50.13
CA THR A 392 2.16 -23.85 50.28
C THR A 392 3.06 -25.01 50.71
N PHE A 393 4.32 -25.07 50.26
CA PHE A 393 5.29 -26.05 50.75
C PHE A 393 5.55 -25.91 52.26
N CYS A 394 5.80 -24.69 52.76
CA CYS A 394 5.98 -24.45 54.20
C CYS A 394 4.73 -24.82 55.02
N VAL A 395 3.53 -24.52 54.50
CA VAL A 395 2.26 -24.93 55.14
C VAL A 395 2.07 -26.45 55.10
N ALA A 396 2.42 -27.13 54.00
CA ALA A 396 2.29 -28.58 53.86
C ALA A 396 3.21 -29.34 54.83
N VAL A 397 4.44 -28.88 55.07
CA VAL A 397 5.33 -29.44 56.10
C VAL A 397 4.73 -29.25 57.50
N GLY A 398 4.18 -28.07 57.80
CA GLY A 398 3.47 -27.83 59.06
C GLY A 398 2.23 -28.73 59.25
N ALA A 399 1.45 -28.92 58.19
CA ALA A 399 0.28 -29.79 58.17
C ALA A 399 0.64 -31.28 58.33
N LEU A 400 1.78 -31.73 57.79
CA LEU A 400 2.31 -33.08 57.99
C LEU A 400 2.68 -33.32 59.47
N ILE A 401 3.35 -32.36 60.12
CA ILE A 401 3.69 -32.45 61.54
C ILE A 401 2.41 -32.47 62.40
N ALA A 402 1.46 -31.57 62.13
CA ALA A 402 0.16 -31.56 62.79
C ALA A 402 -0.63 -32.86 62.57
N GLY A 403 -0.56 -33.43 61.37
CA GLY A 403 -1.20 -34.70 61.00
C GLY A 403 -0.66 -35.88 61.79
N ILE A 404 0.67 -36.00 61.93
CA ILE A 404 1.32 -37.06 62.73
C ILE A 404 0.87 -37.00 64.19
N PHE A 405 0.87 -35.83 64.82
CA PHE A 405 0.40 -35.67 66.21
C PHE A 405 -1.13 -35.71 66.36
N GLY A 406 -1.88 -35.61 65.26
CA GLY A 406 -3.33 -35.82 65.20
C GLY A 406 -3.76 -37.28 64.97
N MET A 407 -2.82 -38.22 64.77
CA MET A 407 -3.14 -39.63 64.64
C MET A 407 -3.55 -40.25 65.98
N ASN A 408 -4.48 -41.20 65.96
CA ASN A 408 -4.89 -41.97 67.14
C ASN A 408 -3.87 -43.08 67.49
N LEU A 409 -2.62 -42.66 67.76
CA LEU A 409 -1.49 -43.47 68.19
C LEU A 409 -0.96 -42.88 69.50
N LYS A 410 -0.70 -43.71 70.52
CA LYS A 410 -0.21 -43.24 71.83
C LYS A 410 1.15 -42.57 71.69
N SER A 411 1.16 -41.24 71.76
CA SER A 411 2.33 -40.39 71.61
C SER A 411 3.00 -40.11 72.95
N TYR A 412 2.30 -40.33 74.06
CA TYR A 412 2.67 -40.03 75.46
C TYR A 412 2.83 -38.54 75.77
N LEU A 413 3.10 -37.70 74.77
CA LEU A 413 3.08 -36.23 74.84
C LEU A 413 1.68 -35.65 75.12
N GLU A 414 0.62 -36.38 74.77
CA GLU A 414 -0.79 -35.99 74.92
C GLU A 414 -1.20 -35.57 76.34
N ASN A 415 -0.53 -36.09 77.37
CA ASN A 415 -0.83 -35.81 78.78
C ASN A 415 -0.28 -34.47 79.29
N ASN A 416 0.57 -33.78 78.50
CA ASN A 416 1.25 -32.56 78.93
C ASN A 416 0.58 -31.31 78.33
N THR A 417 -0.06 -30.49 79.17
CA THR A 417 -0.73 -29.24 78.77
C THR A 417 0.19 -28.27 78.02
N TRP A 418 1.49 -28.32 78.27
CA TRP A 418 2.53 -27.56 77.56
C TRP A 418 2.79 -28.05 76.12
N ALA A 419 2.69 -29.35 75.87
CA ALA A 419 3.11 -29.96 74.60
C ALA A 419 2.26 -29.49 73.41
N PHE A 420 0.95 -29.27 73.61
CA PHE A 420 0.07 -28.69 72.61
C PHE A 420 0.57 -27.32 72.14
N TRP A 421 0.78 -26.38 73.07
CA TRP A 421 1.25 -25.02 72.78
C TRP A 421 2.66 -25.01 72.17
N ALA A 422 3.55 -25.88 72.65
CA ALA A 422 4.90 -26.04 72.10
C ALA A 422 4.87 -26.51 70.63
N THR A 423 4.06 -27.51 70.30
CA THR A 423 3.92 -28.03 68.93
C THR A 423 3.24 -27.02 68.01
N THR A 424 2.12 -26.41 68.42
CA THR A 424 1.42 -25.40 67.60
C THR A 424 2.28 -24.16 67.36
N GLY A 425 2.95 -23.64 68.40
CA GLY A 425 3.88 -22.53 68.28
C GLY A 425 5.11 -22.89 67.43
N GLY A 426 5.66 -24.09 67.60
CA GLY A 426 6.79 -24.59 66.81
C GLY A 426 6.47 -24.72 65.32
N ILE A 427 5.27 -25.21 64.97
CA ILE A 427 4.80 -25.27 63.58
C ILE A 427 4.65 -23.86 62.99
N ALA A 428 4.03 -22.92 63.72
CA ALA A 428 3.83 -21.55 63.24
C ALA A 428 5.16 -20.81 63.02
N VAL A 429 6.07 -20.86 63.99
CA VAL A 429 7.41 -20.25 63.89
C VAL A 429 8.25 -20.94 62.82
N GLY A 430 8.19 -22.28 62.73
CA GLY A 430 8.92 -23.06 61.73
C GLY A 430 8.48 -22.77 60.30
N ALA A 431 7.18 -22.62 60.04
CA ALA A 431 6.64 -22.25 58.73
C ALA A 431 7.10 -20.84 58.31
N VAL A 432 7.03 -19.87 59.22
CA VAL A 432 7.49 -18.48 58.96
C VAL A 432 9.01 -18.45 58.73
N ALA A 433 9.80 -19.13 59.56
CA ALA A 433 11.26 -19.20 59.41
C ALA A 433 11.66 -19.88 58.09
N GLY A 434 11.03 -21.00 57.75
CA GLY A 434 11.25 -21.72 56.49
C GLY A 434 10.96 -20.85 55.27
N PHE A 435 9.86 -20.10 55.29
CA PHE A 435 9.51 -19.15 54.23
C PHE A 435 10.56 -18.06 54.08
N PHE A 436 11.02 -17.42 55.17
CA PHE A 436 12.06 -16.39 55.12
C PHE A 436 13.43 -16.92 54.66
N ILE A 437 13.80 -18.14 55.04
CA ILE A 437 15.04 -18.79 54.57
C ILE A 437 14.97 -19.04 53.05
N MET A 438 13.87 -19.62 52.56
CA MET A 438 13.71 -19.94 51.14
C MET A 438 13.55 -18.67 50.28
N TYR A 439 12.86 -17.65 50.78
CA TYR A 439 12.76 -16.33 50.16
C TYR A 439 14.14 -15.67 49.98
N LYS A 440 15.01 -15.71 51.00
CA LYS A 440 16.40 -15.24 50.87
C LYS A 440 17.16 -16.03 49.81
N TYR A 441 17.11 -17.36 49.86
CA TYR A 441 17.80 -18.22 48.90
C TYR A 441 17.41 -17.95 47.43
N LEU A 442 16.12 -17.73 47.15
CA LEU A 442 15.63 -17.39 45.82
C LEU A 442 16.04 -15.98 45.36
N LYS A 443 16.06 -15.02 46.30
CA LYS A 443 16.51 -13.65 46.05
C LYS A 443 18.01 -13.57 45.79
N ASP A 444 18.82 -14.29 46.57
CA ASP A 444 20.28 -14.31 46.41
C ASP A 444 20.70 -14.95 45.07
N ARG A 445 19.88 -15.84 44.52
CA ARG A 445 20.02 -16.39 43.15
C ARG A 445 19.48 -15.49 42.02
N LYS A 446 18.91 -14.32 42.32
CA LYS A 446 18.27 -13.39 41.35
C LYS A 446 17.12 -14.01 40.53
N ILE A 447 16.49 -15.07 41.05
CA ILE A 447 15.29 -15.67 40.44
C ILE A 447 14.09 -14.76 40.72
N LEU A 448 14.04 -14.24 41.95
CA LEU A 448 13.14 -13.17 42.39
C LEU A 448 13.62 -11.78 41.92
#